data_AF-A0A9E6JTQ4-F1
#
_entry.id   AF-A0A9E6JTQ4-F1
#
_cell.length_a   1.000
_cell.length_b   1.000
_cell.length_c   1.000
_cell.angle_alpha   90.00
_cell.angle_beta   90.00
_cell.angle_gamma   90.00
#
_symmetry.space_group_name_H-M   'P 1'
#
loop_
_entity.id
_entity.type
_entity.pdbx_description
1 polymer ?
#
loop_
_entity_poly.entity_id
_entity_poly.type
_entity_poly.pdbx_seq_one_letter_code
_entity_poly.pdbx_strand_id
1 'polypeptide(L)'
;FDFGIAQSLLLIGFSGLLASLVDSFFGATVQAQYYDPIREKVTERTHSYAGDGSLVENRLIKGVPFVNNDLVNTFCAVSGSLLAYAVISYLKIFQ
;
A
#
# COMPACT_ATOMS: atom_id res chain seq x y z
N PHE A 1 -11.60 14.59 -25.92
CA PHE A 1 -11.11 15.44 -24.83
C PHE A 1 -9.62 15.65 -25.04
N ASP A 2 -9.21 16.81 -25.55
CA ASP A 2 -7.78 17.11 -25.77
C ASP A 2 -7.22 17.76 -24.51
N PHE A 3 -6.74 16.95 -23.58
CA PHE A 3 -5.97 17.44 -22.45
C PHE A 3 -4.57 17.85 -22.94
N GLY A 4 -4.17 19.10 -22.66
CA GLY A 4 -2.79 19.53 -22.91
C GLY A 4 -1.81 18.80 -22.00
N ILE A 5 -0.58 18.57 -22.48
CA ILE A 5 0.46 17.80 -21.77
C ILE A 5 0.64 18.28 -20.32
N ALA A 6 0.66 19.60 -20.09
CA ALA A 6 0.79 20.18 -18.75
C ALA A 6 -0.38 19.86 -17.82
N GLN A 7 -1.61 19.87 -18.34
CA GLN A 7 -2.81 19.52 -17.58
C GLN A 7 -2.83 18.03 -17.25
N SER A 8 -2.44 17.18 -18.21
CA SER A 8 -2.29 15.73 -18.00
C SER A 8 -1.26 15.42 -16.92
N LEU A 9 -0.09 16.10 -16.95
CA LEU A 9 0.96 15.92 -15.95
C LEU A 9 0.53 16.38 -14.56
N LEU A 10 -0.17 17.52 -14.46
CA LEU A 10 -0.73 17.98 -13.19
C LEU A 10 -1.75 16.99 -12.64
N LEU A 11 -2.65 16.50 -13.49
CA LEU A 11 -3.71 15.58 -13.08
C LEU A 11 -3.14 14.23 -12.63
N ILE A 12 -2.19 13.67 -13.40
CA ILE A 12 -1.49 12.42 -13.04
C ILE A 12 -0.65 12.63 -11.78
N GLY A 13 0.11 13.72 -11.69
CA GLY A 13 0.98 14.02 -10.55
C GLY A 13 0.19 14.21 -9.26
N PHE A 14 -0.90 14.97 -9.31
CA PHE A 14 -1.76 15.20 -8.14
C PHE A 14 -2.50 13.92 -7.72
N SER A 15 -2.96 13.12 -8.69
CA SER A 15 -3.57 11.82 -8.41
C SER A 15 -2.57 10.85 -7.78
N GLY A 16 -1.34 10.80 -8.28
CA GLY A 16 -0.26 9.98 -7.73
C GLY A 16 0.16 10.41 -6.32
N LEU A 17 0.19 11.72 -6.05
CA LEU A 17 0.47 12.26 -4.72
C LEU A 17 -0.63 11.87 -3.71
N LEU A 18 -1.90 12.01 -4.08
CA LEU A 18 -3.00 11.62 -3.19
C LEU A 18 -2.99 10.09 -2.95
N ALA A 19 -2.74 9.30 -3.99
CA ALA A 19 -2.64 7.85 -3.87
C ALA A 19 -1.51 7.44 -2.91
N SER A 20 -0.33 8.06 -2.99
CA SER A 20 0.80 7.73 -2.11
C SER A 20 0.58 8.16 -0.66
N LEU A 21 -0.13 9.26 -0.43
CA LEU A 21 -0.52 9.70 0.92
C LEU A 21 -1.52 8.72 1.56
N VAL A 22 -2.50 8.26 0.78
CA VAL A 22 -3.46 7.25 1.25
C VAL A 22 -2.73 5.94 1.54
N ASP A 23 -1.88 5.46 0.64
CA ASP A 23 -1.08 4.23 0.85
C ASP A 23 -0.20 4.35 2.11
N SER A 24 0.49 5.48 2.29
CA SER A 24 1.33 5.72 3.47
C SER A 24 0.51 5.79 4.77
N PHE A 25 -0.66 6.42 4.75
CA PHE A 25 -1.55 6.51 5.91
C PHE A 25 -2.10 5.13 6.31
N PHE A 26 -2.57 4.34 5.34
CA PHE A 26 -3.02 2.97 5.59
C PHE A 26 -1.88 2.05 6.01
N GLY A 27 -0.69 2.21 5.41
CA GLY A 27 0.54 1.54 5.86
C GLY A 27 0.83 1.86 7.33
N ALA A 28 0.95 3.12 7.71
CA ALA A 28 1.26 3.51 9.08
C ALA A 28 0.19 3.08 10.13
N THR A 29 -1.06 2.88 9.69
CA THR A 29 -2.18 2.55 10.58
C THR A 29 -2.42 1.05 10.69
N VAL A 30 -2.28 0.31 9.58
CA VAL A 30 -2.68 -1.10 9.47
C VAL A 30 -1.49 -2.05 9.38
N GLN A 31 -0.32 -1.60 8.92
CA GLN A 31 0.87 -2.44 8.76
C GLN A 31 1.35 -2.99 10.10
N ALA A 32 1.58 -4.30 10.13
CA ALA A 32 2.08 -4.98 11.31
C ALA A 32 3.54 -4.60 11.61
N GLN A 33 3.78 -4.16 12.83
CA GLN A 33 5.10 -3.93 13.39
C GLN A 33 5.33 -4.90 14.53
N TYR A 34 6.45 -5.60 14.48
CA TYR A 34 6.88 -6.60 15.44
C TYR A 34 8.11 -6.10 16.21
N TYR A 35 8.22 -6.51 17.47
CA TYR A 35 9.39 -6.28 18.30
C TYR A 35 10.33 -7.46 18.14
N ASP A 36 11.55 -7.19 17.72
CA ASP A 36 12.65 -8.14 17.70
C ASP A 36 13.36 -8.11 19.07
N PRO A 37 13.24 -9.17 19.89
CA PRO A 37 13.90 -9.24 21.19
C PRO A 37 15.41 -9.47 21.09
N ILE A 38 15.94 -9.89 19.93
CA ILE A 38 17.36 -10.18 19.71
C ILE A 38 18.10 -8.88 19.40
N ARG A 39 17.51 -8.06 18.53
CA ARG A 39 18.10 -6.80 18.07
C ARG A 39 17.61 -5.58 18.85
N GLU A 40 16.66 -5.80 19.76
CA GLU A 40 15.98 -4.77 20.57
C GLU A 40 15.42 -3.63 19.71
N LYS A 41 14.82 -3.99 18.57
CA LYS A 41 14.35 -3.04 17.56
C LYS A 41 13.00 -3.43 17.01
N VAL A 42 12.27 -2.43 16.52
CA VAL A 42 11.03 -2.63 15.78
C VAL A 42 11.36 -3.07 14.35
N THR A 43 10.65 -4.09 13.87
CA THR A 43 10.80 -4.68 12.54
C THR A 43 9.44 -5.04 11.96
N GLU A 44 9.34 -5.14 10.64
CA GLU A 44 8.13 -5.59 9.95
C GLU A 44 8.09 -7.10 9.78
N ARG A 45 9.20 -7.79 10.10
CA ARG A 45 9.31 -9.25 9.95
C ARG A 45 8.73 -9.98 11.14
N THR A 46 7.99 -11.05 10.87
CA THR A 46 7.45 -11.94 11.90
C THR A 46 8.54 -12.75 12.62
N HIS A 47 9.70 -12.94 12.00
CA HIS A 47 10.80 -13.71 12.58
C HIS A 47 12.15 -13.01 12.37
N SER A 48 13.02 -13.19 13.34
CA SER A 48 14.41 -12.74 13.31
C SER A 48 15.38 -13.89 13.57
N TYR A 49 16.56 -13.80 12.97
CA TYR A 49 17.62 -14.78 13.17
C TYR A 49 18.46 -14.40 14.39
N ALA A 50 18.63 -15.35 15.30
CA ALA A 50 19.56 -15.26 16.41
C ALA A 50 21.00 -15.49 15.95
N GLY A 51 21.96 -15.13 16.82
CA GLY A 51 23.39 -15.27 16.53
C GLY A 51 23.85 -16.72 16.33
N ASP A 52 23.07 -17.69 16.77
CA ASP A 52 23.26 -19.14 16.57
C ASP A 52 22.56 -19.67 15.30
N GLY A 53 21.89 -18.80 14.53
CA GLY A 53 21.12 -19.16 13.34
C GLY A 53 19.69 -19.65 13.62
N SER A 54 19.26 -19.74 14.88
CA SER A 54 17.88 -20.09 15.22
C SER A 54 16.90 -18.97 14.85
N LEU A 55 15.68 -19.36 14.47
CA LEU A 55 14.59 -18.43 14.17
C LEU A 55 13.80 -18.13 15.45
N VAL A 56 13.71 -16.86 15.82
CA VAL A 56 12.90 -16.38 16.95
C VAL A 56 11.71 -15.62 16.40
N GLU A 57 10.53 -15.92 16.93
CA GLU A 57 9.30 -15.21 16.60
C GLU A 57 9.30 -13.82 17.25
N ASN A 58 9.04 -12.81 16.43
CA ASN A 58 8.96 -11.42 16.86
C ASN A 58 7.55 -11.12 17.38
N ARG A 59 7.46 -10.32 18.45
CA ARG A 59 6.17 -10.04 19.10
C ARG A 59 5.44 -8.92 18.37
N LEU A 60 4.19 -9.14 17.95
CA LEU A 60 3.37 -8.08 17.36
C LEU A 60 3.18 -6.93 18.36
N ILE A 61 3.59 -5.72 17.98
CA ILE A 61 3.43 -4.48 18.77
C ILE A 61 2.16 -3.75 18.32
N LYS A 62 1.97 -3.62 17.00
CA LYS A 62 0.92 -2.80 16.40
C LYS A 62 0.57 -3.32 15.01
N GLY A 63 -0.64 -3.02 14.54
CA GLY A 63 -1.11 -3.33 13.18
C GLY A 63 -1.79 -4.68 13.08
N VAL A 64 -2.18 -5.05 11.86
CA VAL A 64 -2.89 -6.30 11.56
C VAL A 64 -1.87 -7.29 10.97
N PRO A 65 -1.63 -8.46 11.60
CA PRO A 65 -0.55 -9.38 11.25
C PRO A 65 -0.60 -9.93 9.81
N PHE A 66 -1.70 -9.70 9.09
CA PHE A 66 -1.95 -10.17 7.73
C PHE A 66 -2.06 -9.05 6.67
N VAL A 67 -1.98 -7.78 7.05
CA VAL A 67 -2.08 -6.66 6.10
C VAL A 67 -0.70 -6.07 5.89
N ASN A 68 -0.09 -6.44 4.77
CA ASN A 68 1.13 -5.83 4.25
C ASN A 68 0.81 -4.64 3.34
N ASN A 69 1.79 -3.74 3.14
CA ASN A 69 1.68 -2.59 2.23
C ASN A 69 1.22 -3.04 0.83
N ASP A 70 1.71 -4.18 0.36
CA ASP A 70 1.33 -4.75 -0.93
C ASP A 70 -0.18 -5.01 -1.05
N LEU A 71 -0.86 -5.38 0.03
CA LEU A 71 -2.30 -5.64 0.03
C LEU A 71 -3.09 -4.35 -0.19
N VAL A 72 -2.69 -3.28 0.49
CA VAL A 72 -3.30 -1.95 0.37
C VAL A 72 -3.08 -1.40 -1.03
N ASN A 73 -1.85 -1.50 -1.55
CA ASN A 73 -1.53 -1.13 -2.92
C ASN A 73 -2.31 -1.96 -3.95
N THR A 74 -2.50 -3.25 -3.70
CA THR A 74 -3.31 -4.12 -4.55
C THR A 74 -4.77 -3.68 -4.57
N PHE A 75 -5.36 -3.37 -3.41
CA PHE A 75 -6.73 -2.84 -3.34
C PHE A 75 -6.85 -1.49 -4.03
N CYS A 76 -5.86 -0.60 -3.89
CA CYS A 76 -5.84 0.67 -4.59
C CYS A 76 -5.78 0.47 -6.12
N ALA A 77 -4.90 -0.39 -6.62
CA ALA A 77 -4.80 -0.70 -8.04
C ALA A 77 -6.07 -1.35 -8.61
N VAL A 78 -6.65 -2.32 -7.88
CA VAL A 78 -7.92 -2.97 -8.27
C VAL A 78 -9.06 -1.96 -8.28
N SER A 79 -9.19 -1.12 -7.26
CA SER A 79 -10.26 -0.11 -7.22
C SER A 79 -10.13 0.92 -8.35
N GLY A 80 -8.92 1.39 -8.65
CA GLY A 80 -8.66 2.31 -9.76
C GLY A 80 -8.96 1.69 -11.13
N SER A 81 -8.56 0.43 -11.35
CA SER A 81 -8.89 -0.30 -12.57
C SER A 81 -10.39 -0.56 -12.74
N LEU A 82 -11.10 -0.88 -11.64
CA LEU A 82 -12.56 -1.05 -11.67
C LEU A 82 -13.28 0.26 -12.01
N LEU A 83 -12.83 1.38 -11.44
CA LEU A 83 -13.37 2.70 -11.71
C LEU A 83 -13.14 3.09 -13.18
N ALA A 84 -11.93 2.86 -13.70
CA ALA A 84 -11.63 3.08 -15.11
C ALA A 84 -12.51 2.23 -16.03
N TYR A 85 -12.68 0.95 -15.70
CA TYR A 85 -13.58 0.06 -16.42
C TYR A 85 -15.04 0.54 -16.38
N ALA A 86 -15.53 0.99 -15.23
CA ALA A 86 -16.88 1.51 -15.07
C ALA A 86 -17.11 2.78 -15.89
N VAL A 87 -16.15 3.72 -15.86
CA VAL A 87 -16.20 4.95 -16.65
C VAL A 87 -16.18 4.66 -18.15
N ILE A 88 -15.30 3.78 -18.62
CA ILE A 88 -15.24 3.37 -20.03
C ILE A 88 -16.54 2.69 -20.44
N SER A 89 -17.08 1.81 -19.59
CA SER A 89 -18.34 1.12 -19.85
C SER A 89 -19.53 2.08 -19.92
N TYR A 90 -19.58 3.05 -19.01
CA TYR A 90 -20.60 4.11 -19.02
C TYR A 90 -20.51 4.99 -20.27
N LEU A 91 -19.30 5.38 -20.67
CA LEU A 91 -19.07 6.16 -21.90
C LEU A 91 -19.44 5.38 -23.17
N LYS A 92 -19.17 4.07 -23.22
CA LYS A 92 -19.61 3.20 -24.33
C LYS A 92 -21.11 3.00 -24.39
N ILE A 93 -21.82 3.06 -23.26
CA ILE A 93 -23.29 2.98 -23.21
C ILE A 93 -23.94 4.26 -23.78
N PHE A 94 -23.24 5.39 -23.74
CA PHE A 94 -23.73 6.69 -24.20
C PHE A 94 -23.23 7.12 -25.59
N GLN A 95 -22.53 6.24 -26.32
CA GLN A 95 -22.21 6.39 -27.75
C GLN A 95 -23.08 5.47 -28.60
#